data_AF-A0A350LMX2-F1
#
_entry.id   AF-A0A350LMX2-F1
#
_cell.length_a   1.000
_cell.length_b   1.000
_cell.length_c   1.000
_cell.angle_alpha   90.00
_cell.angle_beta   90.00
_cell.angle_gamma   90.00
#
_symmetry.space_group_name_H-M   'P 1'
#
loop_
_entity.id
_entity.type
_entity.pdbx_description
1 polymer ?
#
loop_
_entity_poly.entity_id
_entity_poly.type
_entity_poly.pdbx_seq_one_letter_code
_entity_poly.pdbx_strand_id
1 'polypeptide(L)'
;KLTEAGVTFRSHVDGSRHELSPERSMEIQALLGSDIVMAFDECPALPADRARLAESMRLSMRWAARSREAFGDRPGHALFGIQQGGLERDLREESAEALRAIGFDGYAIGGLAVGEGQEA
;
A
#
# COMPACT_ATOMS: atom_id res chain seq x y z
N LYS A 1 6.74 7.54 12.34
CA LYS A 1 7.78 6.49 12.33
C LYS A 1 7.24 5.29 11.59
N LEU A 2 7.98 4.80 10.61
CA LEU A 2 7.63 3.63 9.81
C LEU A 2 8.48 2.44 10.24
N THR A 3 7.87 1.27 10.35
CA THR A 3 8.51 -0.02 10.67
C THR A 3 7.81 -1.14 9.89
N GLU A 4 8.34 -2.36 9.91
CA GLU A 4 7.68 -3.53 9.31
C GLU A 4 6.24 -3.73 9.81
N ALA A 5 5.95 -3.38 11.08
CA ALA A 5 4.64 -3.56 11.66
C ALA A 5 3.58 -2.59 11.10
N GLY A 6 4.00 -1.39 10.68
CA GLY A 6 3.12 -0.32 10.23
C GLY A 6 3.72 1.07 10.48
N VAL A 7 2.85 2.07 10.63
CA VAL A 7 3.23 3.47 10.83
C VAL A 7 2.64 4.01 12.13
N THR A 8 3.48 4.62 12.95
CA THR A 8 3.05 5.46 14.08
C THR A 8 3.14 6.93 13.68
N PHE A 9 2.09 7.69 13.91
CA PHE A 9 2.05 9.13 13.63
C PHE A 9 1.30 9.89 14.73
N ARG A 10 1.38 11.22 14.68
CA ARG A 10 0.56 12.09 15.52
C ARG A 10 -0.55 12.68 14.66
N SER A 11 -1.76 12.69 15.18
CA SER A 11 -2.91 13.36 14.59
C SER A 11 -2.59 14.83 14.35
N HIS A 12 -2.93 15.33 13.17
CA HIS A 12 -2.78 16.75 12.83
C HIS A 12 -3.89 17.62 13.45
N VAL A 13 -4.93 17.00 14.03
CA VAL A 13 -6.07 17.69 14.65
C VAL A 13 -5.78 18.03 16.12
N ASP A 14 -5.23 17.09 16.88
CA ASP A 14 -5.08 17.20 18.34
C ASP A 14 -3.73 16.73 18.88
N GLY A 15 -2.82 16.26 18.01
CA GLY A 15 -1.49 15.78 18.41
C GLY A 15 -1.47 14.40 19.07
N SER A 16 -2.61 13.73 19.19
CA SER A 16 -2.71 12.38 19.77
C SER A 16 -1.91 11.36 18.94
N ARG A 17 -1.36 10.33 19.60
CA ARG A 17 -0.53 9.30 18.95
C ARG A 17 -1.42 8.18 18.42
N HIS A 18 -1.26 7.86 17.13
CA HIS A 18 -1.96 6.77 16.46
C HIS A 18 -0.98 5.78 15.83
N GLU A 19 -1.46 4.55 15.66
CA GLU A 19 -0.77 3.47 14.94
C GLU A 19 -1.71 2.94 13.84
N LEU A 20 -1.15 2.74 12.66
CA LEU A 20 -1.85 2.17 11.52
C LEU A 20 -0.99 1.05 10.92
N SER A 21 -1.56 -0.14 10.85
CA SER A 21 -0.97 -1.35 10.26
C SER A 21 -1.84 -1.85 9.11
N PRO A 22 -1.37 -2.80 8.28
CA PRO A 22 -2.21 -3.50 7.32
C PRO A 22 -3.54 -4.01 7.91
N GLU A 23 -3.49 -4.65 9.07
CA GLU A 23 -4.66 -5.24 9.74
C GLU A 23 -5.61 -4.15 10.22
N ARG A 24 -5.07 -3.11 10.88
CA ARG A 24 -5.89 -1.99 11.37
C ARG A 24 -6.51 -1.19 10.22
N SER A 25 -5.83 -1.06 9.09
CA SER A 25 -6.36 -0.44 7.87
C SER A 25 -7.55 -1.23 7.32
N MET A 26 -7.44 -2.57 7.24
CA MET A 26 -8.55 -3.42 6.80
C MET A 26 -9.75 -3.33 7.76
N GLU A 27 -9.50 -3.36 9.06
CA GLU A 27 -10.54 -3.21 10.08
C GLU A 27 -11.27 -1.86 9.97
N ILE A 28 -10.54 -0.76 9.81
CA ILE A 28 -11.13 0.57 9.65
C ILE A 28 -11.99 0.64 8.38
N GLN A 29 -11.47 0.18 7.24
CA GLN A 29 -12.23 0.14 5.99
C GLN A 29 -13.44 -0.81 6.07
N ALA A 30 -13.39 -1.83 6.93
CA ALA A 30 -14.53 -2.68 7.23
C ALA A 30 -15.63 -1.95 7.99
N LEU A 31 -15.27 -1.22 9.04
CA LEU A 31 -16.20 -0.42 9.83
C LEU A 31 -16.84 0.71 9.01
N LEU A 32 -16.11 1.25 8.02
CA LEU A 32 -16.63 2.24 7.09
C LEU A 32 -17.59 1.66 6.04
N GLY A 33 -17.56 0.33 5.82
CA GLY A 33 -18.44 -0.33 4.85
C GLY A 33 -18.11 -0.05 3.39
N SER A 34 -16.87 0.29 3.05
CA SER A 34 -16.46 0.61 1.68
C SER A 34 -16.62 -0.57 0.72
N ASP A 35 -17.21 -0.36 -0.45
CA ASP A 35 -17.38 -1.40 -1.48
C ASP A 35 -16.04 -1.86 -2.08
N ILE A 36 -15.12 -0.91 -2.31
CA ILE A 36 -13.76 -1.17 -2.78
C ILE A 36 -12.78 -0.73 -1.68
N VAL A 37 -11.99 -1.68 -1.20
CA VAL A 37 -10.99 -1.54 -0.15
C VAL A 37 -9.61 -1.53 -0.80
N MET A 38 -8.74 -0.64 -0.34
CA MET A 38 -7.35 -0.56 -0.83
C MET A 38 -6.41 -1.23 0.17
N ALA A 39 -5.56 -2.14 -0.31
CA ALA A 39 -4.50 -2.72 0.51
C ALA A 39 -3.60 -1.62 1.08
N PHE A 40 -3.07 -1.83 2.28
CA PHE A 40 -2.16 -0.87 2.91
C PHE A 40 -0.79 -0.94 2.24
N ASP A 41 -0.27 0.21 1.81
CA ASP A 41 1.00 0.31 1.09
C ASP A 41 1.88 1.45 1.63
N GLU A 42 3.11 1.49 1.14
CA GLU A 42 4.03 2.60 1.36
C GLU A 42 4.32 3.30 0.04
N CYS A 43 4.03 4.60 -0.02
CA CYS A 43 4.40 5.47 -1.12
C CYS A 43 5.61 6.34 -0.71
N PRO A 44 6.83 6.05 -1.19
CA PRO A 44 8.00 6.85 -0.87
C PRO A 44 7.90 8.22 -1.57
N ALA A 45 8.28 9.29 -0.88
CA ALA A 45 8.33 10.63 -1.46
C ALA A 45 9.40 10.72 -2.56
N LEU A 46 9.05 11.36 -3.68
CA LEU A 46 9.99 11.58 -4.79
C LEU A 46 10.66 12.97 -4.69
N PRO A 47 11.93 13.10 -5.15
CA PRO A 47 12.78 12.06 -5.73
C PRO A 47 13.34 11.09 -4.66
N ALA A 48 13.36 9.79 -4.97
CA ALA A 48 13.97 8.75 -4.15
C ALA A 48 14.97 7.95 -4.99
N ASP A 49 16.04 7.48 -4.37
CA ASP A 49 16.96 6.57 -5.04
C ASP A 49 16.33 5.18 -5.26
N ARG A 50 16.91 4.42 -6.19
CA ARG A 50 16.44 3.08 -6.53
C ARG A 50 16.44 2.11 -5.34
N ALA A 51 17.39 2.23 -4.42
CA ALA A 51 17.47 1.35 -3.26
C ALA A 51 16.27 1.57 -2.32
N ARG A 52 15.91 2.83 -2.09
CA ARG A 52 14.75 3.23 -1.31
C ARG A 52 13.43 2.83 -1.98
N LEU A 53 13.34 2.99 -3.31
CA LEU A 53 12.17 2.51 -4.08
C LEU A 53 12.00 1.00 -3.95
N ALA A 54 13.09 0.23 -4.07
CA ALA A 54 13.06 -1.22 -3.95
C ALA A 54 12.69 -1.68 -2.53
N GLU A 55 13.25 -1.03 -1.49
CA GLU A 55 12.89 -1.30 -0.10
C GLU A 55 11.40 -1.05 0.14
N SER A 56 10.90 0.10 -0.32
CA SER A 56 9.52 0.52 -0.13
C SER A 56 8.52 -0.38 -0.85
N MET A 57 8.82 -0.72 -2.10
CA MET A 57 8.01 -1.63 -2.90
C MET A 57 7.93 -3.00 -2.23
N ARG A 58 9.05 -3.57 -1.79
CA ARG A 58 9.06 -4.88 -1.13
C ARG A 58 8.35 -4.88 0.23
N LEU A 59 8.44 -3.79 0.99
CA LEU A 59 7.63 -3.60 2.20
C LEU A 59 6.14 -3.59 1.86
N SER A 60 5.76 -2.83 0.83
CA SER A 60 4.37 -2.79 0.35
C SER A 60 3.85 -4.15 -0.08
N MET A 61 4.68 -5.02 -0.67
CA MET A 61 4.25 -6.39 -1.02
C MET A 61 3.99 -7.27 0.22
N ARG A 62 4.82 -7.14 1.27
CA ARG A 62 4.57 -7.84 2.55
C ARG A 62 3.31 -7.31 3.24
N TRP A 63 3.07 -6.00 3.18
CA TRP A 63 1.85 -5.39 3.67
C TRP A 63 0.62 -5.77 2.85
N ALA A 64 0.74 -5.88 1.53
CA ALA A 64 -0.34 -6.35 0.67
C ALA A 64 -0.78 -7.78 1.02
N ALA A 65 0.17 -8.68 1.29
CA ALA A 65 -0.15 -10.03 1.75
C ALA A 65 -0.91 -10.03 3.09
N ARG A 66 -0.43 -9.24 4.06
CA ARG A 66 -1.10 -9.07 5.37
C ARG A 66 -2.48 -8.42 5.24
N SER A 67 -2.65 -7.44 4.35
CA SER A 67 -3.94 -6.85 4.05
C SER A 67 -4.89 -7.86 3.42
N ARG A 68 -4.43 -8.71 2.49
CA ARG A 68 -5.26 -9.76 1.90
C ARG A 68 -5.73 -10.76 2.95
N GLU A 69 -4.84 -11.18 3.84
CA GLU A 69 -5.19 -12.07 4.95
C GLU A 69 -6.20 -11.41 5.91
N ALA A 70 -5.96 -10.18 6.34
CA ALA A 70 -6.83 -9.45 7.25
C ALA A 70 -8.19 -9.04 6.64
N PHE A 71 -8.27 -8.88 5.32
CA PHE A 71 -9.52 -8.63 4.61
C PHE A 71 -10.47 -9.84 4.71
N GLY A 72 -9.92 -11.06 4.69
CA GLY A 72 -10.67 -12.31 4.83
C GLY A 72 -11.69 -12.54 3.73
N ASP A 73 -12.67 -13.41 4.02
CA ASP A 73 -13.84 -13.59 3.16
C ASP A 73 -14.89 -12.53 3.49
N ARG A 74 -15.20 -11.69 2.52
CA ARG A 74 -16.09 -10.55 2.70
C ARG A 74 -16.95 -10.30 1.46
N PRO A 75 -18.01 -11.13 1.26
CA PRO A 75 -18.85 -11.07 0.08
C PRO A 75 -19.46 -9.68 -0.15
N GLY A 76 -19.48 -9.24 -1.40
CA GLY A 76 -19.99 -7.91 -1.79
C GLY A 76 -18.97 -6.77 -1.67
N HIS A 77 -17.77 -7.04 -1.17
CA HIS A 77 -16.66 -6.08 -1.12
C HIS A 77 -15.49 -6.59 -1.96
N ALA A 78 -14.71 -5.68 -2.53
CA ALA A 78 -13.52 -5.98 -3.33
C ALA A 78 -12.26 -5.43 -2.65
N LEU A 79 -11.14 -6.15 -2.75
CA LEU A 79 -9.84 -5.69 -2.28
C LEU A 79 -8.90 -5.47 -3.46
N PHE A 80 -8.33 -4.26 -3.55
CA PHE A 80 -7.39 -3.88 -4.59
C PHE A 80 -5.96 -3.86 -4.04
N GLY A 81 -5.04 -4.53 -4.75
CA GLY A 81 -3.60 -4.43 -4.51
C GLY A 81 -3.02 -3.20 -5.22
N ILE A 82 -1.95 -2.61 -4.68
CA ILE A 82 -1.34 -1.38 -5.23
C ILE A 82 0.07 -1.69 -5.72
N GLN A 83 0.27 -1.60 -7.03
CA GLN A 83 1.59 -1.75 -7.65
C GLN A 83 2.47 -0.55 -7.29
N GLN A 84 3.65 -0.84 -6.76
CA GLN A 84 4.69 0.14 -6.45
C GLN A 84 5.92 -0.08 -7.35
N GLY A 85 6.97 0.74 -7.17
CA GLY A 85 8.22 0.62 -7.94
C GLY A 85 8.70 1.92 -8.61
N GLY A 86 7.97 3.04 -8.42
CA GLY A 86 8.35 4.33 -9.00
C GLY A 86 8.44 4.28 -10.53
N LEU A 87 9.50 4.85 -11.11
CA LEU A 87 9.76 4.83 -12.55
C LEU A 87 10.66 3.64 -12.98
N GLU A 88 11.04 2.76 -12.06
CA GLU A 88 11.91 1.62 -12.33
C GLU A 88 11.08 0.44 -12.86
N ARG A 89 11.22 0.14 -14.16
CA ARG A 89 10.42 -0.88 -14.85
C ARG A 89 10.54 -2.27 -14.23
N ASP A 90 11.75 -2.67 -13.82
CA ASP A 90 11.99 -3.97 -13.19
C ASP A 90 11.32 -4.09 -11.82
N LEU A 91 11.32 -3.01 -11.03
CA LEU A 91 10.61 -2.98 -9.74
C LEU A 91 9.08 -3.01 -9.92
N ARG A 92 8.58 -2.36 -10.96
CA ARG A 92 7.16 -2.43 -11.35
C ARG A 92 6.75 -3.86 -11.72
N GLU A 93 7.60 -4.56 -12.46
CA GLU A 93 7.38 -5.96 -12.85
C GLU A 93 7.40 -6.88 -11.62
N GLU A 94 8.41 -6.77 -10.75
CA GLU A 94 8.50 -7.51 -9.47
C GLU A 94 7.23 -7.28 -8.62
N SER A 95 6.77 -6.03 -8.51
CA SER A 95 5.56 -5.68 -7.76
C SER A 95 4.30 -6.29 -8.39
N ALA A 96 4.15 -6.24 -9.71
CA ALA A 96 2.98 -6.80 -10.40
C ALA A 96 2.90 -8.32 -10.25
N GLU A 97 4.03 -9.02 -10.36
CA GLU A 97 4.09 -10.48 -10.17
C GLU A 97 3.72 -10.88 -8.74
N ALA A 98 4.26 -10.16 -7.73
CA ALA A 98 3.94 -10.41 -6.33
C ALA A 98 2.45 -10.21 -6.03
N LEU A 99 1.84 -9.11 -6.50
CA LEU A 99 0.41 -8.87 -6.30
C LEU A 99 -0.47 -9.91 -7.01
N ARG A 100 -0.08 -10.33 -8.22
CA ARG A 100 -0.78 -11.41 -8.95
C ARG A 100 -0.71 -12.74 -8.22
N ALA A 101 0.43 -13.06 -7.60
CA ALA A 101 0.60 -14.28 -6.82
C ALA A 101 -0.25 -14.29 -5.53
N ILE A 102 -0.42 -13.13 -4.89
CA ILE A 102 -1.29 -12.97 -3.71
C ILE A 102 -2.76 -13.09 -4.09
N GLY A 103 -3.17 -12.47 -5.21
CA GLY A 103 -4.54 -12.48 -5.71
C GLY A 103 -5.40 -11.36 -5.11
N PHE A 104 -5.91 -10.50 -5.99
CA PHE A 104 -6.77 -9.35 -5.65
C PHE A 104 -7.90 -9.23 -6.66
N ASP A 105 -8.95 -8.51 -6.28
CA ASP A 105 -10.13 -8.28 -7.13
C ASP A 105 -9.87 -7.16 -8.15
N GLY A 106 -8.84 -6.34 -7.89
CA GLY A 106 -8.32 -5.33 -8.82
C GLY A 106 -6.89 -4.92 -8.48
N TYR A 107 -6.27 -4.19 -9.40
CA TYR A 107 -4.87 -3.76 -9.30
C TYR A 107 -4.77 -2.27 -9.62
N ALA A 108 -4.34 -1.49 -8.64
CA ALA A 108 -4.08 -0.06 -8.79
C ALA A 108 -2.61 0.20 -9.13
N ILE A 109 -2.36 1.32 -9.82
CA ILE A 109 -1.02 1.81 -10.14
C ILE A 109 -0.69 2.92 -9.13
N GLY A 110 0.15 2.61 -8.15
CA GLY A 110 0.60 3.55 -7.11
C GLY A 110 1.91 4.26 -7.46
N GLY A 111 2.28 5.24 -6.66
CA GLY A 111 3.58 5.91 -6.74
C GLY A 111 3.80 6.73 -8.02
N LEU A 112 2.72 7.21 -8.64
CA LEU A 112 2.70 8.15 -9.77
C LEU A 112 1.88 9.40 -9.40
N ALA A 113 2.06 10.46 -10.16
CA ALA A 113 1.58 11.83 -9.96
C ALA A 113 1.98 12.45 -8.61
N VAL A 114 3.15 12.10 -8.08
CA VAL A 114 3.62 12.49 -6.73
C VAL A 114 4.92 13.30 -6.73
N GLY A 115 5.48 13.63 -7.91
CA GLY A 115 6.60 14.57 -8.02
C GLY A 115 7.53 14.34 -9.21
N GLU A 116 7.25 13.35 -10.04
CA GLU A 116 8.06 12.95 -11.20
C GLU A 116 7.97 13.91 -12.40
N GLY A 117 7.00 14.84 -12.40
CA GLY A 117 6.75 15.77 -13.50
C GLY A 117 5.74 15.24 -14.53
N GLN A 118 5.15 16.12 -15.32
CA GLN A 118 4.05 15.79 -16.25
C GLN A 118 4.48 14.98 -17.49
N GLU A 119 5.78 14.98 -17.80
CA GLU A 119 6.34 14.31 -18.99
C GLU A 119 6.84 12.87 -18.73
N ALA A 120 6.76 12.42 -17.47
CA ALA A 120 7.23 11.11 -17.02
C ALA A 120 6.31 9.95 -17.41
#